data_AF-A0A4V2PI06-F1
#
_entry.id   AF-A0A4V2PI06-F1
#
_cell.length_a   1.000
_cell.length_b   1.000
_cell.length_c   1.000
_cell.angle_alpha   90.00
_cell.angle_beta   90.00
_cell.angle_gamma   90.00
#
_symmetry.space_group_name_H-M   'P 1'
#
loop_
_entity.id
_entity.type
_entity.pdbx_description
1 polymer ?
#
loop_
_entity_poly.entity_id
_entity_poly.type
_entity_poly.pdbx_seq_one_letter_code
_entity_poly.pdbx_strand_id
1 'polypeptide(L)'
;MRETPAMTLADEFRQSQLDVCAELIRDTPYRPTRFLHEIGQHTGDEAVEFTCRLIMQPVISSSGFRRMLALDRATQTIEYQVLLEQWRPLFGERPDDVLDMARWRLTHHGVTPPDAVVAQRR
;
A
#
# COMPACT_ATOMS: atom_id res chain seq x y z
N MET A 1 -0.30 -35.50 -6.84
CA MET A 1 -0.94 -34.37 -6.15
C MET A 1 -0.29 -33.11 -6.67
N ARG A 2 -1.05 -32.14 -7.20
CA ARG A 2 -0.47 -30.85 -7.60
C ARG A 2 -0.30 -30.05 -6.32
N GLU A 3 0.94 -29.87 -5.87
CA GLU A 3 1.26 -28.90 -4.83
C GLU A 3 0.88 -27.53 -5.37
N THR A 4 -0.09 -26.88 -4.73
CA THR A 4 -0.34 -25.46 -4.99
C THR A 4 0.94 -24.72 -4.56
N PRO A 5 1.61 -23.97 -5.44
CA PRO A 5 2.80 -23.24 -5.04
C PRO A 5 2.42 -22.33 -3.87
N ALA A 6 3.21 -22.38 -2.79
CA ALA A 6 3.02 -21.50 -1.65
C ALA A 6 3.12 -20.04 -2.14
N MET A 7 2.12 -19.22 -1.82
CA MET A 7 2.17 -17.78 -2.13
C MET A 7 3.36 -17.15 -1.41
N THR A 8 4.10 -16.29 -2.12
CA THR A 8 5.16 -15.51 -1.49
C THR A 8 4.56 -14.38 -0.65
N LEU A 9 5.32 -13.85 0.31
CA LEU A 9 4.89 -12.68 1.10
C LEU A 9 4.55 -11.47 0.19
N ALA A 10 5.26 -11.32 -0.93
CA ALA A 10 4.99 -10.30 -1.92
C ALA A 10 3.66 -10.54 -2.67
N ASP A 11 3.31 -11.80 -2.95
CA ASP A 11 2.00 -12.16 -3.50
C ASP A 11 0.87 -11.94 -2.49
N GLU A 12 1.11 -12.20 -1.20
CA GLU A 12 0.16 -11.87 -0.12
C GLU A 12 -0.06 -10.35 -0.02
N PHE A 13 1.02 -9.56 -0.08
CA PHE A 13 0.92 -8.11 -0.12
C PHE A 13 0.11 -7.65 -1.34
N ARG A 14 0.41 -8.17 -2.54
CA ARG A 14 -0.38 -7.88 -3.75
C ARG A 14 -1.85 -8.24 -3.55
N GLN A 15 -2.14 -9.42 -3.02
CA GLN A 15 -3.51 -9.87 -2.81
C GLN A 15 -4.25 -8.92 -1.86
N SER A 16 -3.59 -8.43 -0.80
CA SER A 16 -4.18 -7.43 0.10
C SER A 16 -4.56 -6.13 -0.63
N GLN A 17 -3.77 -5.69 -1.63
CA GLN A 17 -4.11 -4.53 -2.46
C GLN A 17 -5.31 -4.78 -3.38
N LEU A 18 -5.40 -6.00 -3.93
CA LEU A 18 -6.54 -6.42 -4.75
C LEU A 18 -7.83 -6.50 -3.93
N ASP A 19 -7.75 -7.02 -2.71
CA ASP A 19 -8.88 -7.12 -1.79
C ASP A 19 -9.38 -5.73 -1.38
N VAL A 20 -8.47 -4.80 -1.10
CA VAL A 20 -8.80 -3.38 -0.87
C VAL A 20 -9.49 -2.77 -2.08
N CYS A 21 -9.02 -3.03 -3.29
CA CYS A 21 -9.70 -2.56 -4.50
C CYS A 21 -11.13 -3.12 -4.61
N ALA A 22 -11.31 -4.41 -4.31
CA ALA A 22 -12.61 -5.06 -4.34
C ALA A 22 -13.56 -4.48 -3.27
N GLU A 23 -13.06 -4.19 -2.07
CA GLU A 23 -13.82 -3.51 -1.01
C GLU A 23 -14.20 -2.09 -1.41
N LEU A 24 -13.27 -1.28 -1.92
CA LEU A 24 -13.54 0.08 -2.37
C LEU A 24 -14.63 0.13 -3.46
N ILE A 25 -14.60 -0.82 -4.41
CA ILE A 25 -15.61 -0.93 -5.47
C ILE A 25 -16.99 -1.29 -4.90
N ARG A 26 -17.03 -2.10 -3.84
CA ARG A 26 -18.27 -2.59 -3.22
C ARG A 26 -18.90 -1.51 -2.34
N ASP A 27 -18.08 -0.82 -1.55
CA ASP A 27 -18.53 -0.05 -0.39
C ASP A 27 -18.43 1.47 -0.62
N THR A 28 -17.91 1.91 -1.78
CA THR A 28 -17.72 3.32 -2.10
C THR A 28 -18.03 3.63 -3.58
N PRO A 29 -18.28 4.90 -3.96
CA PRO A 29 -18.41 5.30 -5.36
C PRO A 29 -17.06 5.33 -6.11
N TYR A 30 -15.92 5.14 -5.42
CA TYR A 30 -14.60 5.19 -6.02
C TYR A 30 -14.24 3.85 -6.68
N ARG A 31 -13.82 3.91 -7.94
CA ARG A 31 -13.34 2.75 -8.71
C ARG A 31 -11.86 2.91 -9.05
N PRO A 32 -10.93 2.22 -8.36
CA PRO A 32 -9.49 2.30 -8.61
C PRO A 32 -9.06 1.50 -9.86
N THR A 33 -9.78 1.63 -10.98
CA THR A 33 -9.64 0.75 -12.17
C THR A 33 -8.21 0.70 -12.72
N ARG A 34 -7.53 1.84 -12.82
CA ARG A 34 -6.14 1.90 -13.30
C ARG A 34 -5.18 1.18 -12.37
N PHE A 35 -5.28 1.44 -11.07
CA PHE A 35 -4.43 0.79 -10.08
C PHE A 35 -4.68 -0.73 -10.06
N LEU A 36 -5.96 -1.14 -10.01
CA LEU A 36 -6.36 -2.55 -10.06
C LEU A 36 -5.82 -3.26 -11.30
N HIS A 37 -5.89 -2.62 -12.46
CA HIS A 37 -5.33 -3.17 -13.69
C HIS A 37 -3.82 -3.34 -13.59
N GLU A 38 -3.09 -2.28 -13.21
CA GLU A 38 -1.62 -2.29 -13.17
C GLU A 38 -1.07 -3.26 -12.10
N ILE A 39 -1.55 -3.22 -10.85
CA ILE A 39 -1.12 -4.17 -9.80
C ILE A 39 -1.50 -5.62 -10.14
N GLY A 40 -2.59 -5.80 -10.88
CA GLY A 40 -3.05 -7.10 -11.36
C GLY A 40 -2.07 -7.76 -12.35
N GLN A 41 -1.28 -6.97 -13.10
CA GLN A 41 -0.28 -7.48 -14.05
C GLN A 41 1.05 -7.89 -13.41
N HIS A 42 1.30 -7.52 -12.15
CA HIS A 42 2.53 -7.82 -11.44
C HIS A 42 2.35 -9.01 -10.49
N THR A 43 3.42 -9.74 -10.17
CA THR A 43 3.42 -10.83 -9.17
C THR A 43 4.74 -10.84 -8.41
N GLY A 44 4.76 -11.40 -7.20
CA GLY A 44 5.94 -11.41 -6.34
C GLY A 44 6.55 -10.01 -6.18
N ASP A 45 7.87 -9.93 -6.27
CA ASP A 45 8.62 -8.69 -6.06
C ASP A 45 8.26 -7.58 -7.06
N GLU A 46 7.75 -7.89 -8.25
CA GLU A 46 7.33 -6.86 -9.22
C GLU A 46 6.17 -6.02 -8.68
N ALA A 47 5.28 -6.61 -7.89
CA ALA A 47 4.16 -5.90 -7.28
C ALA A 47 4.65 -4.94 -6.19
N VAL A 48 5.69 -5.34 -5.46
CA VAL A 48 6.38 -4.51 -4.47
C VAL A 48 7.07 -3.34 -5.18
N GLU A 49 7.83 -3.59 -6.25
CA GLU A 49 8.50 -2.55 -7.04
C GLU A 49 7.52 -1.54 -7.65
N PHE A 50 6.40 -2.02 -8.19
CA PHE A 50 5.34 -1.16 -8.69
C PHE A 50 4.82 -0.22 -7.60
N THR A 51 4.58 -0.75 -6.41
CA THR A 51 4.09 0.01 -5.25
C THR A 51 5.11 1.05 -4.79
N CYS A 52 6.39 0.66 -4.66
CA CYS A 52 7.49 1.57 -4.35
C CYS A 52 7.56 2.72 -5.34
N ARG A 53 7.50 2.43 -6.65
CA ARG A 53 7.50 3.47 -7.69
C ARG A 53 6.33 4.43 -7.54
N LEU A 54 5.13 3.95 -7.22
CA LEU A 54 3.94 4.79 -7.04
C LEU A 54 4.08 5.74 -5.83
N ILE A 55 4.64 5.25 -4.72
CA ILE A 55 4.93 6.07 -3.54
C ILE A 55 5.99 7.12 -3.87
N MET A 56 7.02 6.76 -4.64
CA MET A 56 8.14 7.66 -4.94
C MET A 56 7.87 8.68 -6.06
N GLN A 57 6.69 8.68 -6.69
CA GLN A 57 6.38 9.68 -7.72
C GLN A 57 6.42 11.11 -7.13
N PRO A 58 7.04 12.08 -7.84
CA PRO A 58 7.27 13.45 -7.34
C PRO A 58 5.99 14.29 -7.20
N VAL A 59 4.83 13.74 -7.55
CA VAL A 59 3.54 14.39 -7.28
C VAL A 59 3.23 14.17 -5.80
N ILE A 60 2.99 15.27 -5.07
CA ILE A 60 2.70 15.30 -3.62
C ILE A 60 1.70 14.22 -3.19
N SER A 61 0.77 13.84 -4.06
CA SER A 61 -0.05 12.63 -3.86
C SER A 61 -0.76 12.17 -5.14
N SER A 62 -0.82 10.85 -5.34
CA SER A 62 -1.60 10.24 -6.41
C SER A 62 -3.09 10.60 -6.29
N SER A 63 -3.81 10.58 -7.40
CA SER A 63 -5.26 10.84 -7.39
C SER A 63 -6.04 9.78 -6.60
N GLY A 64 -5.53 8.54 -6.54
CA GLY A 64 -6.11 7.47 -5.73
C GLY A 64 -6.00 7.74 -4.24
N PHE A 65 -4.80 8.09 -3.76
CA PHE A 65 -4.56 8.43 -2.36
C PHE A 65 -5.52 9.52 -1.86
N ARG A 66 -5.58 10.67 -2.57
CA ARG A 66 -6.48 11.78 -2.21
C ARG A 66 -7.96 11.38 -2.19
N ARG A 67 -8.39 10.53 -3.12
CA ARG A 67 -9.77 10.03 -3.15
C ARG A 67 -10.09 9.14 -1.96
N MET A 68 -9.17 8.27 -1.56
CA MET A 68 -9.35 7.41 -0.39
C MET A 68 -9.39 8.23 0.90
N LEU A 69 -8.56 9.27 1.04
CA LEU A 69 -8.64 10.19 2.17
C LEU A 69 -9.99 10.92 2.23
N ALA A 70 -10.49 11.40 1.10
CA ALA A 70 -11.80 12.07 1.04
C ALA A 70 -12.98 11.13 1.39
N LEU A 71 -12.77 9.81 1.37
CA LEU A 71 -13.74 8.78 1.74
C LEU A 71 -13.51 8.23 3.15
N ASP A 72 -12.62 8.84 3.94
CA ASP A 72 -12.22 8.36 5.27
C ASP A 72 -11.64 6.93 5.27
N ARG A 73 -10.96 6.57 4.18
CA ARG A 73 -10.35 5.24 3.96
C ARG A 73 -8.83 5.29 4.04
N ALA A 74 -8.29 6.10 4.95
CA ALA A 74 -6.85 6.32 5.07
C ALA A 74 -6.06 5.02 5.35
N THR A 75 -6.61 4.12 6.19
CA THR A 75 -5.99 2.83 6.54
C THR A 75 -5.85 1.88 5.36
N GLN A 76 -6.66 2.07 4.32
CA GLN A 76 -6.63 1.26 3.11
C GLN A 76 -5.65 1.80 2.06
N THR A 77 -5.09 3.00 2.27
CA THR A 77 -4.08 3.55 1.34
C THR A 77 -2.82 2.71 1.34
N ILE A 78 -2.12 2.70 0.20
CA ILE A 78 -0.84 2.02 0.05
C ILE A 78 0.17 2.60 1.04
N GLU A 79 0.20 3.93 1.19
CA GLU A 79 1.06 4.64 2.13
C GLU A 79 0.88 4.14 3.56
N TYR A 80 -0.36 3.87 3.99
CA TYR A 80 -0.62 3.27 5.30
C TYR A 80 -0.18 1.81 5.35
N GLN A 81 -0.55 1.04 4.32
CA GLN A 81 -0.31 -0.39 4.32
C GLN A 81 1.17 -0.75 4.31
N VAL A 82 2.03 -0.09 3.52
CA VAL A 82 3.47 -0.41 3.49
C VAL A 82 4.19 -0.19 4.83
N LEU A 83 3.58 0.54 5.76
CA LEU A 83 4.09 0.80 7.10
C LEU A 83 3.61 -0.21 8.15
N LEU A 84 2.78 -1.20 7.78
CA LEU A 84 2.35 -2.25 8.70
C LEU A 84 3.48 -3.25 8.98
N GLU A 85 3.64 -3.65 10.25
CA GLU A 85 4.74 -4.52 10.69
C GLU A 85 4.80 -5.85 9.91
N GLN A 86 3.65 -6.41 9.53
CA GLN A 86 3.56 -7.65 8.76
C GLN A 86 4.22 -7.55 7.37
N TRP A 87 4.33 -6.35 6.79
CA TRP A 87 4.97 -6.13 5.49
C TRP A 87 6.40 -5.62 5.60
N ARG A 88 6.90 -5.41 6.82
CA ARG A 88 8.26 -4.93 7.08
C ARG A 88 9.35 -5.74 6.35
N PRO A 89 9.28 -7.08 6.21
CA PRO A 89 10.29 -7.82 5.44
C PRO A 89 10.38 -7.43 3.96
N LEU A 90 9.32 -6.86 3.37
CA LEU A 90 9.31 -6.44 1.95
C LEU A 90 9.90 -5.04 1.74
N PHE A 91 9.76 -4.16 2.74
CA PHE A 91 10.06 -2.73 2.60
C PHE A 91 11.13 -2.20 3.56
N GLY A 92 11.46 -2.92 4.62
CA GLY A 92 12.29 -2.44 5.73
C GLY A 92 13.81 -2.49 5.51
N GLU A 93 14.29 -3.20 4.50
CA GLU A 93 15.72 -3.24 4.11
C GLU A 93 16.02 -2.45 2.83
N ARG A 94 15.00 -1.82 2.25
CA ARG A 94 15.14 -0.97 1.06
C ARG A 94 15.67 0.42 1.49
N PRO A 95 16.39 1.15 0.61
CA PRO A 95 16.80 2.53 0.90
C PRO A 95 15.60 3.35 1.39
N ASP A 96 15.79 4.10 2.48
CA ASP A 96 14.76 4.66 3.37
C ASP A 96 13.70 5.57 2.71
N ASP A 97 13.85 5.90 1.44
CA ASP A 97 13.04 6.89 0.75
C ASP A 97 11.55 6.50 0.64
N VAL A 98 11.23 5.21 0.48
CA VAL A 98 9.83 4.76 0.26
C VAL A 98 8.99 4.89 1.53
N LEU A 99 9.51 4.38 2.65
CA LEU A 99 8.79 4.41 3.93
C LEU A 99 8.72 5.85 4.46
N ASP A 100 9.79 6.63 4.30
CA ASP A 100 9.79 8.04 4.69
C ASP A 100 8.83 8.87 3.84
N MET A 101 8.75 8.62 2.54
CA MET A 101 7.76 9.25 1.67
C MET A 101 6.34 8.86 2.05
N ALA A 102 6.08 7.59 2.38
CA ALA A 102 4.77 7.15 2.86
C ALA A 102 4.37 7.86 4.17
N ARG A 103 5.28 7.91 5.16
CA ARG A 103 5.07 8.65 6.42
C ARG A 103 4.84 10.13 6.17
N TRP A 104 5.65 10.76 5.33
CA TRP A 104 5.52 12.17 4.98
C TRP A 104 4.16 12.46 4.35
N ARG A 105 3.70 11.64 3.39
CA ARG A 105 2.38 11.80 2.76
C ARG A 105 1.25 11.66 3.78
N LEU A 106 1.28 10.64 4.64
CA LEU A 106 0.24 10.48 5.67
C LEU A 106 0.20 11.68 6.61
N THR A 107 1.35 12.07 7.15
CA THR A 107 1.45 13.18 8.12
C THR A 107 1.09 14.53 7.50
N HIS A 108 1.47 14.78 6.26
CA HIS A 108 1.10 15.99 5.52
C HIS A 108 -0.42 16.15 5.37
N HIS A 109 -1.16 15.04 5.33
CA HIS A 109 -2.62 15.01 5.26
C HIS A 109 -3.29 14.77 6.62
N GLY A 110 -2.55 14.89 7.73
CA GLY A 110 -3.10 14.76 9.09
C GLY A 110 -3.41 13.33 9.52
N VAL A 111 -2.93 12.32 8.80
CA VAL A 111 -3.07 10.91 9.16
C VAL A 111 -1.87 10.45 9.98
N THR A 112 -2.12 9.84 11.14
CA THR A 112 -1.05 9.24 11.96
C THR A 112 -0.58 7.91 11.33
N PRO A 113 0.73 7.76 11.04
CA PRO A 113 1.28 6.50 10.54
C PRO A 113 1.10 5.33 11.53
N PRO A 114 0.88 4.08 11.06
CA PRO A 114 0.65 2.93 11.94
C PRO A 114 1.88 2.52 12.75
N ASP A 115 3.08 2.73 12.21
CA ASP A 115 4.35 2.42 12.86
C ASP A 115 4.76 3.47 13.91
N ALA A 116 4.23 4.70 13.82
CA ALA A 116 4.41 5.74 14.83
C ALA A 116 3.76 5.38 16.18
N VAL A 117 2.71 4.55 16.17
CA VAL A 117 2.03 4.05 17.38
C VAL A 117 2.89 2.99 18.10
N VAL A 118 3.73 2.26 17.36
CA VAL A 118 4.61 1.21 17.90
C VAL A 118 5.82 1.81 18.62
N ALA A 119 6.33 2.95 18.15
CA ALA A 119 7.47 3.66 18.75
C ALA A 119 7.18 4.23 20.16
N GLN A 120 5.91 4.46 20.51
CA GLN A 120 5.51 4.96 21.84
C GLN A 120 5.32 3.85 22.88
N ARG A 121 5.43 2.57 22.48
CA ARG A 121 5.28 1.40 23.37
C ARG A 121 6.60 0.67 23.62
N ARG A 122 7.72 1.24 23.19
CA ARG A 122 9.09 0.79 23.48
C ARG A 122 9.78 1.81 24.36
#